data_AF-A0A970Q836-F1
#
_entry.id   AF-A0A970Q836-F1
#
_cell.length_a   1.000
_cell.length_b   1.000
_cell.length_c   1.000
_cell.angle_alpha   90.00
_cell.angle_beta   90.00
_cell.angle_gamma   90.00
#
_symmetry.space_group_name_H-M   'P 1'
#
loop_
_entity.id
_entity.type
_entity.pdbx_description
1 polymer ?
#
loop_
_entity_poly.entity_id
_entity_poly.type
_entity_poly.pdbx_seq_one_letter_code
_entity_poly.pdbx_strand_id
1 'polypeptide(L)'
;MGNWLKDLLLGSESFVLPTVLRRFRPSEATLNADSVSVDGDGWLIETQEPQVVRLFEINDPDAEKCMLTFRAALKSEGLEGRAFLEMRCRFSGRGEFFSKGLDQVIKGTTRWSSYEASFRLKNRERPDLVRLNLTVEGRGKIWIKDVELLKIYR
;
A
#
# COMPACT_ATOMS: atom_id res chain seq x y z
N MET A 1 -33.47 -19.14 -33.40
CA MET A 1 -33.35 -19.79 -32.07
C MET A 1 -31.95 -19.49 -31.56
N GLY A 2 -31.85 -18.57 -30.60
CA GLY A 2 -30.61 -17.88 -30.24
C GLY A 2 -29.68 -18.69 -29.34
N ASN A 3 -28.38 -18.54 -29.58
CA ASN A 3 -27.26 -19.09 -28.81
C ASN A 3 -27.09 -18.47 -27.41
N TRP A 4 -28.19 -18.11 -26.73
CA TRP A 4 -28.13 -17.42 -25.42
C TRP A 4 -27.50 -18.28 -24.30
N LEU A 5 -27.45 -19.60 -24.51
CA LEU A 5 -26.87 -20.57 -23.57
C LEU A 5 -25.34 -20.63 -23.66
N LYS A 6 -24.73 -20.08 -24.72
CA LYS A 6 -23.27 -20.00 -24.82
C LYS A 6 -22.72 -18.74 -24.14
N ASP A 7 -23.46 -17.63 -24.20
CA ASP A 7 -23.05 -16.38 -23.56
C ASP A 7 -23.17 -16.42 -22.03
N LEU A 8 -24.09 -17.25 -21.48
CA LEU A 8 -24.20 -17.47 -20.03
C LEU A 8 -23.06 -18.34 -19.44
N LEU A 9 -22.30 -19.04 -20.29
CA LEU A 9 -21.20 -19.93 -19.88
C LEU A 9 -19.80 -19.32 -20.12
N LEU A 10 -19.71 -18.14 -20.75
CA LEU A 10 -18.45 -17.45 -21.06
C LEU A 10 -18.30 -16.11 -20.33
N GLY A 11 -18.82 -16.06 -19.11
CA GLY A 11 -18.68 -14.93 -18.20
C GLY A 11 -17.93 -15.28 -16.91
N SER A 12 -16.93 -16.16 -16.95
CA SER A 12 -15.95 -16.16 -15.86
C SER A 12 -14.97 -15.02 -16.15
N GLU A 13 -15.32 -13.79 -15.77
CA GLU A 13 -14.25 -12.93 -15.26
C GLU A 13 -13.58 -13.76 -14.17
N SER A 14 -12.38 -14.27 -14.47
CA SER A 14 -11.55 -14.90 -13.46
C SER A 14 -11.35 -13.83 -12.41
N PHE A 15 -12.15 -13.84 -11.35
CA PHE A 15 -11.92 -13.04 -10.16
C PHE A 15 -10.61 -13.56 -9.58
N VAL A 16 -9.48 -13.04 -10.08
CA VAL A 16 -8.19 -13.33 -9.51
C VAL A 16 -8.21 -12.67 -8.15
N LEU A 17 -8.46 -13.48 -7.11
CA LEU A 17 -8.42 -13.02 -5.75
C LEU A 17 -7.00 -12.50 -5.46
N PRO A 18 -6.86 -11.32 -4.84
CA PRO A 18 -5.56 -10.84 -4.39
C PRO A 18 -4.90 -11.88 -3.49
N THR A 19 -3.64 -12.20 -3.78
CA THR A 19 -2.81 -13.01 -2.87
C THR A 19 -2.10 -12.06 -1.92
N VAL A 20 -2.30 -12.24 -0.60
CA VAL A 20 -1.58 -11.48 0.41
C VAL A 20 -0.14 -11.99 0.48
N LEU A 21 0.83 -11.16 0.09
CA LEU A 21 2.25 -11.45 0.24
C LEU A 21 2.73 -11.23 1.68
N ARG A 22 2.26 -10.15 2.29
CA ARG A 22 2.55 -9.84 3.70
C ARG A 22 1.42 -9.03 4.31
N ARG A 23 1.10 -9.35 5.57
CA ARG A 23 0.25 -8.53 6.46
C ARG A 23 1.08 -8.19 7.69
N PHE A 24 1.03 -6.94 8.10
CA PHE A 24 1.73 -6.44 9.28
C PHE A 24 0.78 -6.26 10.45
N ARG A 25 1.24 -6.55 11.67
CA ARG A 25 0.47 -6.39 12.90
C ARG A 25 1.08 -5.30 13.79
N PRO A 26 0.30 -4.60 14.63
CA PRO A 26 0.83 -3.60 15.56
C PRO A 26 1.94 -4.09 16.50
N SER A 27 2.05 -5.40 16.74
CA SER A 27 3.14 -6.01 17.49
C SER A 27 4.50 -5.99 16.76
N GLU A 28 4.52 -5.70 15.46
CA GLU A 28 5.74 -5.59 14.65
C GLU A 28 6.25 -4.15 14.68
N ALA A 29 7.55 -3.99 14.93
CA ALA A 29 8.19 -2.67 14.93
C ALA A 29 8.22 -2.07 13.52
N THR A 30 7.90 -0.77 13.43
CA THR A 30 8.11 0.00 12.20
C THR A 30 9.56 0.46 12.09
N LEU A 31 9.98 0.83 10.89
CA LEU A 31 11.35 1.32 10.65
C LEU A 31 11.60 2.75 11.19
N ASN A 32 10.54 3.53 11.44
CA ASN A 32 10.61 4.84 12.08
C ASN A 32 9.98 4.79 13.49
N ALA A 33 10.60 4.06 14.42
CA ALA A 33 10.04 3.87 15.78
C ALA A 33 9.84 5.19 16.58
N ASP A 34 10.63 6.23 16.30
CA ASP A 34 10.57 7.49 17.07
C ASP A 34 9.33 8.35 16.75
N SER A 35 8.76 8.22 15.54
CA SER A 35 7.58 9.00 15.10
C SER A 35 6.31 8.17 14.92
N VAL A 36 6.38 6.88 15.26
CA VAL A 36 5.28 5.93 15.12
C VAL A 36 5.05 5.19 16.43
N SER A 37 3.88 5.36 17.02
CA SER A 37 3.46 4.64 18.21
C SER A 37 2.36 3.63 17.87
N VAL A 38 2.24 2.56 18.67
CA VAL A 38 1.11 1.64 18.57
C VAL A 38 -0.10 2.27 19.25
N ASP A 39 -1.24 2.28 18.56
CA ASP A 39 -2.52 2.75 19.10
C ASP A 39 -3.64 1.78 18.67
N GLY A 40 -4.14 1.00 19.64
CA GLY A 40 -5.18 -0.01 19.40
C GLY A 40 -4.74 -1.09 18.40
N ASP A 41 -5.49 -1.22 17.30
CA ASP A 41 -5.27 -2.19 16.22
C ASP A 41 -4.38 -1.67 15.08
N GLY A 42 -3.73 -0.52 15.27
CA GLY A 42 -2.89 0.11 14.27
C GLY A 42 -1.73 0.91 14.86
N TRP A 43 -1.28 1.87 14.07
CA TRP A 43 -0.22 2.80 14.43
C TRP A 43 -0.73 4.24 14.32
N LEU A 44 -0.27 5.08 15.26
CA LEU A 44 -0.43 6.52 15.25
C LEU A 44 0.88 7.17 14.81
N ILE A 45 0.75 8.14 13.92
CA ILE A 45 1.82 8.96 13.38
C ILE A 45 1.49 10.40 13.72
N GLU A 46 2.35 11.03 14.53
CA GLU A 46 2.25 12.45 14.84
C GLU A 46 3.40 13.18 14.15
N THR A 47 3.04 14.18 13.35
CA THR A 47 4.04 14.93 12.58
C THR A 47 3.87 16.44 12.76
N GLN A 48 4.99 17.15 12.81
CA GLN A 48 5.05 18.61 12.86
C GLN A 48 5.58 19.22 11.56
N GLU A 49 6.19 18.42 10.69
CA GLU A 49 6.82 18.86 9.44
C GLU A 49 6.69 17.79 8.34
N PRO A 50 6.81 18.16 7.06
CA PRO A 50 6.79 17.19 5.97
C PRO A 50 7.85 16.08 6.15
N GLN A 51 7.42 14.82 6.10
CA GLN A 51 8.32 13.67 6.26
C GLN A 51 7.83 12.43 5.50
N VAL A 52 8.77 11.51 5.25
CA VAL A 52 8.44 10.15 4.78
C VAL A 52 8.59 9.20 5.96
N VAL A 53 7.47 8.64 6.41
CA VAL A 53 7.43 7.65 7.48
C VAL A 53 7.67 6.27 6.88
N ARG A 54 8.81 5.67 7.19
CA ARG A 54 9.16 4.31 6.75
C ARG A 54 8.46 3.31 7.67
N LEU A 55 7.52 2.55 7.12
CA LEU A 55 6.73 1.60 7.90
C LEU A 55 7.44 0.25 7.92
N PHE A 56 7.58 -0.38 6.75
CA PHE A 56 8.08 -1.74 6.64
C PHE A 56 8.89 -1.98 5.37
N GLU A 57 9.67 -3.04 5.42
CA GLU A 57 10.44 -3.57 4.30
C GLU A 57 10.15 -5.06 4.10
N ILE A 58 10.05 -5.48 2.84
CA ILE A 58 9.89 -6.88 2.43
C ILE A 58 11.05 -7.22 1.49
N ASN A 59 11.95 -8.09 1.95
CA ASN A 59 13.03 -8.62 1.11
C ASN A 59 12.51 -9.75 0.22
N ASP A 60 13.01 -9.79 -1.01
CA ASP A 60 12.76 -10.84 -2.00
C ASP A 60 11.27 -11.27 -2.11
N PRO A 61 10.33 -10.33 -2.28
CA PRO A 61 8.93 -10.70 -2.44
C PRO A 61 8.74 -11.57 -3.69
N ASP A 62 8.00 -12.67 -3.55
CA ASP A 62 7.63 -13.54 -4.67
C ASP A 62 6.59 -12.86 -5.60
N ALA A 63 7.07 -11.88 -6.38
CA ALA A 63 6.27 -11.03 -7.24
C ALA A 63 6.93 -10.84 -8.62
N GLU A 64 6.23 -11.26 -9.67
CA GLU A 64 6.54 -11.03 -11.08
C GLU A 64 5.24 -11.12 -11.89
N LYS A 65 5.15 -10.38 -13.01
CA LYS A 65 4.00 -10.45 -13.94
C LYS A 65 2.65 -10.27 -13.21
N CYS A 66 2.61 -9.28 -12.32
CA CYS A 66 1.45 -8.98 -11.49
C CYS A 66 1.34 -7.48 -11.22
N MET A 67 0.18 -7.06 -10.71
CA MET A 67 0.06 -5.80 -10.00
C MET A 67 0.44 -6.03 -8.55
N LEU A 68 1.50 -5.38 -8.09
CA LEU A 68 1.83 -5.29 -6.68
C LEU A 68 1.03 -4.13 -6.08
N THR A 69 0.31 -4.36 -4.99
CA THR A 69 -0.55 -3.35 -4.38
C THR A 69 -0.25 -3.25 -2.89
N PHE A 70 0.20 -2.07 -2.47
CA PHE A 70 0.26 -1.69 -1.06
C PHE A 70 -1.11 -1.14 -0.66
N ARG A 71 -1.77 -1.81 0.31
CA ARG A 71 -3.06 -1.40 0.86
C ARG A 71 -2.96 -1.11 2.35
N ALA A 72 -3.65 -0.08 2.81
CA ALA A 72 -3.85 0.18 4.23
C ALA A 72 -5.14 0.99 4.46
N ALA A 73 -5.73 0.88 5.64
CA ALA A 73 -6.76 1.80 6.09
C ALA A 73 -6.12 3.02 6.76
N LEU A 74 -6.58 4.23 6.42
CA LEU A 74 -6.11 5.48 6.98
C LEU A 74 -7.26 6.31 7.57
N LYS A 75 -6.97 7.04 8.65
CA LYS A 75 -7.76 8.20 9.10
C LYS A 75 -6.81 9.31 9.56
N SER A 76 -7.30 10.53 9.63
CA SER A 76 -6.51 11.68 10.09
C SER A 76 -7.31 12.61 10.99
N GLU A 77 -6.60 13.38 11.80
CA GLU A 77 -7.16 14.46 12.61
C GLU A 77 -6.26 15.70 12.44
N GLY A 78 -6.88 16.83 12.08
CA GLY A 78 -6.18 18.11 11.98
C GLY A 78 -4.99 18.11 11.02
N LEU A 79 -5.00 17.27 9.98
CA LEU A 79 -3.91 17.20 9.01
C LEU A 79 -3.87 18.45 8.13
N GLU A 80 -2.91 19.32 8.39
CA GLU A 80 -2.53 20.43 7.54
C GLU A 80 -1.58 19.90 6.46
N GLY A 81 -1.97 20.03 5.18
CA GLY A 81 -1.26 19.41 4.06
C GLY A 81 -1.97 18.16 3.56
N ARG A 82 -1.20 17.15 3.11
CA ARG A 82 -1.74 15.87 2.63
C ARG A 82 -0.87 14.69 3.03
N ALA A 83 -1.45 13.50 3.08
CA ALA A 83 -0.71 12.26 3.21
C ALA A 83 -1.18 11.21 2.21
N PHE A 84 -0.29 10.31 1.81
CA PHE A 84 -0.58 9.23 0.86
C PHE A 84 0.40 8.07 1.02
N LEU A 85 -0.05 6.88 0.60
CA LEU A 85 0.80 5.69 0.56
C LEU A 85 1.85 5.82 -0.55
N GLU A 86 3.08 5.45 -0.24
CA GLU A 86 4.20 5.39 -1.17
C GLU A 86 4.85 4.01 -1.08
N MET A 87 4.97 3.33 -2.22
CA MET A 87 5.65 2.05 -2.33
C MET A 87 6.91 2.22 -3.19
N ARG A 88 8.05 1.71 -2.71
CA ARG A 88 9.31 1.71 -3.46
C ARG A 88 9.78 0.30 -3.74
N CYS A 89 10.03 0.00 -4.99
CA CYS A 89 10.50 -1.31 -5.46
C CYS A 89 11.94 -1.16 -5.94
N ARG A 90 12.88 -1.81 -5.25
CA ARG A 90 14.25 -1.99 -5.72
C ARG A 90 14.32 -3.22 -6.60
N PHE A 91 15.11 -3.12 -7.66
CA PHE A 91 15.45 -4.21 -8.55
C PHE A 91 16.98 -4.30 -8.65
N SER A 92 17.53 -5.48 -8.38
CA SER A 92 18.97 -5.73 -8.48
C SER A 92 19.50 -5.31 -9.87
N GLY A 93 20.55 -4.49 -9.88
CA GLY A 93 21.19 -3.97 -11.09
C GLY A 93 20.39 -2.91 -11.88
N ARG A 94 19.15 -2.57 -11.47
CA ARG A 94 18.27 -1.61 -12.17
C ARG A 94 17.88 -0.39 -11.34
N GLY A 95 18.16 -0.40 -10.03
CA GLY A 95 17.87 0.70 -9.12
C GLY A 95 16.49 0.60 -8.46
N GLU A 96 15.99 1.73 -7.97
CA GLU A 96 14.72 1.83 -7.25
C GLU A 96 13.70 2.67 -8.03
N PHE A 97 12.45 2.20 -8.05
CA PHE A 97 11.31 2.87 -8.65
C PHE A 97 10.21 3.03 -7.61
N PHE A 98 9.38 4.07 -7.74
CA PHE A 98 8.32 4.36 -6.79
C PHE A 98 6.93 4.34 -7.44
N SER A 99 5.92 4.02 -6.62
CA SER A 99 4.51 4.29 -6.87
C SER A 99 3.96 5.10 -5.70
N LYS A 100 3.21 6.16 -6.00
CA LYS A 100 2.59 7.04 -5.00
C LYS A 100 1.09 7.06 -5.23
N GLY A 101 0.29 6.85 -4.19
CA GLY A 101 -1.18 6.96 -4.23
C GLY A 101 -1.66 8.41 -4.26
N LEU A 102 -1.17 9.22 -5.22
CA LEU A 102 -1.49 10.65 -5.32
C LEU A 102 -2.94 10.93 -5.74
N ASP A 103 -3.61 9.93 -6.31
CA ASP A 103 -5.04 9.91 -6.60
C ASP A 103 -5.90 9.62 -5.35
N GLN A 104 -5.28 9.12 -4.27
CA GLN A 104 -5.94 8.74 -3.02
C GLN A 104 -5.26 9.38 -1.81
N VAL A 105 -5.26 10.71 -1.75
CA VAL A 105 -4.68 11.48 -0.63
C VAL A 105 -5.69 11.68 0.49
N ILE A 106 -5.22 11.72 1.74
CA ILE A 106 -5.99 12.23 2.89
C ILE A 106 -5.58 13.66 3.24
N LYS A 107 -6.53 14.47 3.71
CA LYS A 107 -6.35 15.87 4.15
C LYS A 107 -7.32 16.20 5.28
N GLY A 108 -6.96 17.12 6.17
CA GLY A 108 -7.81 17.54 7.28
C GLY A 108 -8.17 16.40 8.23
N THR A 109 -9.40 16.41 8.74
CA THR A 109 -9.92 15.34 9.60
C THR A 109 -10.77 14.37 8.76
N THR A 110 -10.45 13.09 8.82
CA THR A 110 -11.10 12.04 8.02
C THR A 110 -11.50 10.86 8.89
N ARG A 111 -12.45 10.05 8.41
CA ARG A 111 -12.78 8.75 9.01
C ARG A 111 -11.93 7.67 8.34
N TRP A 112 -11.93 6.49 8.95
CA TRP A 112 -11.29 5.32 8.36
C TRP A 112 -11.81 5.04 6.95
N SER A 113 -10.89 4.93 5.99
CA SER A 113 -11.13 4.45 4.63
C SER A 113 -9.93 3.66 4.14
N SER A 114 -10.12 2.80 3.13
CA SER A 114 -9.03 2.05 2.51
C SER A 114 -8.35 2.89 1.43
N TYR A 115 -7.02 2.79 1.36
CA TYR A 115 -6.16 3.49 0.42
C TYR A 115 -5.15 2.51 -0.19
N GLU A 116 -4.77 2.75 -1.44
CA GLU A 116 -3.86 1.88 -2.19
C GLU A 116 -2.80 2.65 -2.98
N ALA A 117 -1.62 2.04 -3.12
CA ALA A 117 -0.61 2.40 -4.12
C ALA A 117 -0.21 1.15 -4.90
N SER A 118 -0.30 1.21 -6.23
CA SER A 118 -0.12 0.04 -7.09
C SER A 118 1.09 0.19 -8.03
N PHE A 119 1.83 -0.89 -8.24
CA PHE A 119 3.02 -0.95 -9.10
C PHE A 119 2.91 -2.17 -10.02
N ARG A 120 2.87 -1.93 -11.33
CA ARG A 120 2.78 -3.01 -12.33
C ARG A 120 4.16 -3.61 -12.58
N LEU A 121 4.31 -4.90 -12.32
CA LEU A 121 5.49 -5.69 -12.65
C LEU A 121 5.25 -6.45 -13.97
N LYS A 122 6.14 -6.26 -14.95
CA LYS A 122 6.13 -7.02 -16.20
C LYS A 122 6.93 -8.32 -16.06
N ASN A 123 6.98 -9.09 -17.14
CA ASN A 123 7.84 -10.26 -17.24
C ASN A 123 9.30 -9.87 -16.99
N ARG A 124 10.03 -10.64 -16.19
CA ARG A 124 11.42 -10.38 -15.76
C ARG A 124 11.61 -9.17 -14.85
N GLU A 125 10.53 -8.59 -14.33
CA GLU A 125 10.59 -7.55 -13.30
C GLU A 125 10.30 -8.17 -11.94
N ARG A 126 11.38 -8.51 -11.23
CA ARG A 126 11.35 -9.11 -9.89
C ARG A 126 12.04 -8.16 -8.92
N PRO A 127 11.31 -7.43 -8.06
CA PRO A 127 11.95 -6.59 -7.07
C PRO A 127 12.59 -7.47 -6.00
N ASP A 128 13.78 -7.09 -5.55
CA ASP A 128 14.51 -7.76 -4.47
C ASP A 128 14.27 -7.08 -3.11
N LEU A 129 13.65 -5.90 -3.11
CA LEU A 129 13.19 -5.22 -1.91
C LEU A 129 11.99 -4.32 -2.22
N VAL A 130 10.97 -4.39 -1.37
CA VAL A 130 9.82 -3.48 -1.39
C VAL A 130 9.75 -2.72 -0.07
N ARG A 131 9.67 -1.38 -0.16
CA ARG A 131 9.49 -0.48 0.99
C ARG A 131 8.08 0.07 0.99
N LEU A 132 7.44 0.03 2.15
CA LEU A 132 6.11 0.58 2.38
C LEU A 132 6.25 1.82 3.25
N ASN A 133 5.85 2.97 2.70
CA ASN A 133 5.99 4.27 3.35
C ASN A 133 4.63 5.00 3.40
N LEU A 134 4.49 5.88 4.38
CA LEU A 134 3.50 6.95 4.36
C LEU A 134 4.22 8.27 4.15
N THR A 135 3.95 8.95 3.03
CA THR A 135 4.47 10.30 2.79
C THR A 135 3.49 11.30 3.35
N VAL A 136 3.95 12.21 4.20
CA VAL A 136 3.16 13.26 4.84
C VAL A 136 3.76 14.61 4.49
N GLU A 137 2.95 15.50 3.92
CA GLU A 137 3.37 16.82 3.44
C GLU A 137 2.86 17.94 4.38
N GLY A 138 3.04 17.76 5.69
CA GLY A 138 2.69 18.78 6.68
C GLY A 138 2.56 18.21 8.10
N ARG A 139 1.68 18.82 8.91
CA ARG A 139 1.53 18.54 10.34
C ARG A 139 0.16 17.97 10.67
N GLY A 140 0.08 17.16 11.73
CA GLY A 140 -1.17 16.58 12.21
C GLY A 140 -1.00 15.13 12.67
N LYS A 141 -2.14 14.48 12.89
CA LYS A 141 -2.20 13.08 13.32
C LYS A 141 -2.77 12.19 12.23
N ILE A 142 -2.13 11.06 11.99
CA ILE A 142 -2.58 10.06 11.03
C ILE A 142 -2.53 8.71 11.72
N TRP A 143 -3.61 7.96 11.60
CA TRP A 143 -3.64 6.57 12.00
C TRP A 143 -3.63 5.69 10.76
N ILE A 144 -2.92 4.58 10.85
CA ILE A 144 -2.81 3.58 9.81
C ILE A 144 -3.03 2.19 10.42
N LYS A 145 -3.78 1.34 9.72
CA LYS A 145 -3.97 -0.07 10.08
C LYS A 145 -4.23 -0.93 8.86
N ASP A 146 -4.39 -2.24 9.06
CA ASP A 146 -4.65 -3.21 7.98
C ASP A 146 -3.61 -3.12 6.85
N VAL A 147 -2.34 -2.96 7.23
CA VAL A 147 -1.21 -2.76 6.31
C VAL A 147 -0.87 -4.09 5.62
N GLU A 148 -1.02 -4.11 4.30
CA GLU A 148 -0.83 -5.30 3.48
C GLU A 148 -0.05 -4.99 2.19
N LEU A 149 0.80 -5.95 1.81
CA LEU A 149 1.32 -6.05 0.45
C LEU A 149 0.62 -7.21 -0.26
N LEU A 150 0.03 -6.94 -1.41
CA LEU A 150 -0.75 -7.87 -2.20
C LEU A 150 -0.13 -8.05 -3.58
N LYS A 151 -0.28 -9.24 -4.17
CA LYS A 151 -0.13 -9.46 -5.61
C LYS A 151 -1.46 -9.83 -6.25
N ILE A 152 -1.77 -9.18 -7.36
CA ILE A 152 -2.98 -9.38 -8.16
C ILE A 152 -2.55 -9.71 -9.58
N TYR A 153 -2.92 -10.89 -10.09
CA TYR A 153 -2.71 -11.22 -11.50
C TYR A 153 -3.83 -10.56 -12.33
N ARG A 154 -3.43 -9.80 -13.34
CA ARG A 154 -4.31 -9.18 -14.32
C ARG A 154 -3.85 -9.54 -15.71
#